data_AF-A0AA35VZW8-F1
#
_entry.id   AF-A0AA35VZW8-F1
#
_cell.length_a   1.000
_cell.length_b   1.000
_cell.length_c   1.000
_cell.angle_alpha   90.00
_cell.angle_beta   90.00
_cell.angle_gamma   90.00
#
_symmetry.space_group_name_H-M   'P 1'
#
loop_
_entity.id
_entity.type
_entity.pdbx_description
1 polymer ?
#
loop_
_entity_poly.entity_id
_entity_poly.type
_entity_poly.pdbx_seq_one_letter_code
_entity_poly.pdbx_strand_id
1 'polypeptide(L)'
;MNDDHNPPIPEAQIGEFQSLIDIVARLRAPGGCPWDAEQTHESLKRNLLEECYEALEAIDNETPMELAEELGDILVQVAFHADIARQAGSFDIADVLTAINRKLIRRHPHVFADGTASDARQVERNWEQLKAEERRQAGKPDPSAMDSVPVTLPALTAAQLIQDRAARFGFDWDEVDGVLDKISEEIAEFRAAKTESERADEFGDILFALVNLARWSGVHAEDALRQSNGRFRNRYRTMERLARERGLEFSAMALEDKEALWQEAKAVERSAISG
;
A
#
# COMPACT_ATOMS: atom_id res chain seq x y z
N MET A 1 4.53 -46.52 21.15
CA MET A 1 3.86 -45.53 22.00
C MET A 1 3.60 -44.35 21.08
N ASN A 2 2.34 -44.17 20.68
CA ASN A 2 1.94 -43.13 19.75
C ASN A 2 1.93 -41.82 20.53
N ASP A 3 2.92 -40.97 20.29
CA ASP A 3 3.04 -39.68 20.99
C ASP A 3 2.00 -38.70 20.45
N ASP A 4 1.16 -38.28 21.39
CA ASP A 4 0.04 -37.34 21.29
C ASP A 4 0.57 -35.89 21.16
N HIS A 5 1.51 -35.66 20.25
CA HIS A 5 2.34 -34.45 20.30
C HIS A 5 1.71 -33.20 19.71
N ASN A 6 0.42 -33.23 19.36
CA ASN A 6 -0.20 -32.05 18.74
C ASN A 6 -1.74 -32.04 18.84
N PRO A 7 -2.32 -31.78 20.02
CA PRO A 7 -3.77 -31.81 20.21
C PRO A 7 -4.47 -30.80 19.30
N PRO A 8 -5.65 -31.10 18.74
CA PRO A 8 -6.37 -30.16 17.87
C PRO A 8 -6.71 -28.88 18.62
N ILE A 9 -6.66 -27.75 17.93
CA ILE A 9 -7.10 -26.47 18.48
C ILE A 9 -8.63 -26.52 18.58
N PRO A 10 -9.23 -26.27 19.76
CA PRO A 10 -10.67 -26.30 19.92
C PRO A 10 -11.36 -25.29 19.00
N GLU A 11 -12.43 -25.71 18.31
CA GLU A 11 -13.22 -24.85 17.41
C GLU A 11 -13.66 -23.55 18.09
N ALA A 12 -14.04 -23.64 19.36
CA ALA A 12 -14.48 -22.49 20.16
C ALA A 12 -13.41 -21.41 20.36
N GLN A 13 -12.12 -21.73 20.15
CA GLN A 13 -10.98 -20.83 20.36
C GLN A 13 -10.44 -20.25 19.05
N ILE A 14 -10.87 -20.73 17.87
CA ILE A 14 -10.30 -20.32 16.57
C ILE A 14 -10.34 -18.80 16.34
N GLY A 15 -11.34 -18.11 16.89
CA GLY A 15 -11.45 -16.64 16.79
C GLY A 15 -10.54 -15.83 17.72
N GLU A 16 -9.70 -16.49 18.54
CA GLU A 16 -8.82 -15.81 19.48
C GLU A 16 -7.47 -15.47 18.85
N PHE A 17 -6.97 -14.26 19.12
CA PHE A 17 -5.65 -13.84 18.64
C PHE A 17 -4.53 -14.76 19.13
N GLN A 18 -4.64 -15.30 20.35
CA GLN A 18 -3.65 -16.24 20.88
C GLN A 18 -3.61 -17.53 20.08
N SER A 19 -4.75 -18.01 19.56
CA SER A 19 -4.78 -19.21 18.72
C SER A 19 -3.98 -19.04 17.44
N LEU A 20 -4.01 -17.86 16.80
CA LEU A 20 -3.14 -17.57 15.64
C LEU A 20 -1.66 -17.70 16.00
N ILE A 21 -1.23 -17.12 17.14
CA ILE A 21 0.16 -17.19 17.58
C ILE A 21 0.58 -18.64 17.84
N ASP A 22 -0.28 -19.42 18.50
CA ASP A 22 -0.02 -20.82 18.81
C ASP A 22 0.03 -21.70 17.54
N ILE A 23 -0.84 -21.41 16.55
CA ILE A 23 -0.81 -22.06 15.23
C ILE A 23 0.53 -21.84 14.54
N VAL A 24 0.97 -20.58 14.42
CA VAL A 24 2.23 -20.25 13.74
C VAL A 24 3.43 -20.86 14.46
N ALA A 25 3.46 -20.81 15.80
CA ALA A 25 4.51 -21.43 16.59
C ALA A 25 4.56 -22.96 16.37
N ARG A 26 3.39 -23.61 16.30
CA ARG A 26 3.27 -25.06 16.02
C ARG A 26 3.68 -25.42 14.59
N LEU A 27 3.32 -24.61 13.60
CA LEU A 27 3.73 -24.81 12.20
C LEU A 27 5.25 -24.75 12.05
N ARG A 28 5.91 -23.84 12.77
CA ARG A 28 7.36 -23.62 12.71
C ARG A 28 8.18 -24.51 13.66
N ALA A 29 7.55 -25.25 14.57
CA ALA A 29 8.23 -26.12 15.53
C ALA A 29 8.76 -27.41 14.86
N PRO A 30 9.73 -28.12 15.48
CA PRO A 30 10.13 -29.45 15.03
C PRO A 30 8.92 -30.40 14.94
N GLY A 31 8.75 -31.06 13.79
CA GLY A 31 7.57 -31.90 13.51
C GLY A 31 6.35 -31.13 12.98
N GLY A 32 6.47 -29.82 12.80
CA GLY A 32 5.52 -28.96 12.09
C GLY A 32 5.68 -29.03 10.57
N CYS A 33 5.29 -27.95 9.89
CA CYS A 33 5.37 -27.84 8.43
C CYS A 33 6.80 -27.48 8.00
N PRO A 34 7.44 -28.27 7.11
CA PRO A 34 8.80 -27.99 6.66
C PRO A 34 8.95 -26.62 5.99
N TRP A 35 7.95 -26.20 5.19
CA TRP A 35 7.99 -24.92 4.50
C TRP A 35 7.93 -23.76 5.47
N ASP A 36 7.04 -23.81 6.47
CA ASP A 36 6.88 -22.75 7.48
C ASP A 36 8.14 -22.62 8.35
N ALA A 37 8.73 -23.76 8.73
CA ALA A 37 9.94 -23.82 9.54
C ALA A 37 11.17 -23.20 8.86
N GLU A 38 11.27 -23.29 7.52
CA GLU A 38 12.38 -22.72 6.75
C GLU A 38 12.28 -21.20 6.52
N GLN A 39 11.13 -20.56 6.84
CA GLN A 39 10.93 -19.13 6.57
C GLN A 39 11.78 -18.22 7.46
N THR A 40 12.36 -17.19 6.83
CA THR A 40 13.11 -16.09 7.48
C THR A 40 12.40 -14.76 7.27
N HIS A 41 12.88 -13.71 7.94
CA HIS A 41 12.37 -12.35 7.68
C HIS A 41 12.53 -11.95 6.21
N GLU A 42 13.62 -12.35 5.58
CA GLU A 42 13.93 -12.02 4.19
C GLU A 42 13.04 -12.75 3.20
N SER A 43 12.74 -14.04 3.43
CA SER A 43 11.91 -14.84 2.51
C SER A 43 10.46 -14.37 2.50
N LEU A 44 9.95 -13.88 3.64
CA LEU A 44 8.56 -13.44 3.81
C LEU A 44 8.27 -12.03 3.28
N LYS A 45 9.30 -11.22 2.94
CA LYS A 45 9.09 -9.84 2.45
C LYS A 45 8.16 -9.76 1.24
N ARG A 46 8.25 -10.74 0.33
CA ARG A 46 7.42 -10.76 -0.88
C ARG A 46 5.96 -11.03 -0.51
N ASN A 47 5.71 -12.07 0.27
CA ASN A 47 4.37 -12.41 0.74
C ASN A 47 3.72 -11.25 1.50
N LEU A 48 4.43 -10.60 2.43
CA LEU A 48 3.91 -9.43 3.14
C LEU A 48 3.48 -8.30 2.18
N LEU A 49 4.22 -8.08 1.09
CA LEU A 49 3.87 -7.07 0.11
C LEU A 49 2.65 -7.50 -0.72
N GLU A 50 2.57 -8.78 -1.08
CA GLU A 50 1.43 -9.39 -1.78
C GLU A 50 0.15 -9.23 -0.95
N GLU A 51 0.13 -9.66 0.32
CA GLU A 51 -1.07 -9.54 1.18
C GLU A 51 -1.48 -8.06 1.40
N CYS A 52 -0.51 -7.15 1.46
CA CYS A 52 -0.81 -5.71 1.52
C CYS A 52 -1.57 -5.25 0.27
N TYR A 53 -1.19 -5.73 -0.92
CA TYR A 53 -1.86 -5.36 -2.16
C TYR A 53 -3.22 -6.06 -2.33
N GLU A 54 -3.36 -7.29 -1.86
CA GLU A 54 -4.64 -8.02 -1.88
C GLU A 54 -5.64 -7.35 -0.94
N ALA A 55 -5.23 -6.96 0.27
CA ALA A 55 -6.05 -6.15 1.17
C ALA A 55 -6.49 -4.81 0.53
N LEU A 56 -5.58 -4.14 -0.19
CA LEU A 56 -5.92 -2.92 -0.92
C LEU A 56 -6.90 -3.18 -2.06
N GLU A 57 -6.79 -4.29 -2.78
CA GLU A 57 -7.75 -4.70 -3.82
C GLU A 57 -9.13 -5.00 -3.22
N ALA A 58 -9.21 -5.67 -2.07
CA ALA A 58 -10.46 -5.92 -1.36
C ALA A 58 -11.14 -4.63 -0.88
N ILE A 59 -10.36 -3.64 -0.43
CA ILE A 59 -10.88 -2.29 -0.11
C ILE A 59 -11.45 -1.61 -1.36
N ASP A 60 -10.69 -1.62 -2.46
CA ASP A 60 -11.10 -0.97 -3.72
C ASP A 60 -12.36 -1.62 -4.33
N ASN A 61 -12.54 -2.94 -4.13
CA ASN A 61 -13.69 -3.70 -4.64
C ASN A 61 -14.89 -3.71 -3.68
N GLU A 62 -14.78 -3.06 -2.52
CA GLU A 62 -15.81 -3.04 -1.47
C GLU A 62 -16.30 -4.44 -1.06
N THR A 63 -15.38 -5.41 -0.93
CA THR A 63 -15.67 -6.81 -0.58
C THR A 63 -15.33 -7.12 0.88
N PRO A 64 -16.28 -7.01 1.85
CA PRO A 64 -15.94 -7.01 3.28
C PRO A 64 -15.39 -8.34 3.78
N MET A 65 -15.83 -9.46 3.18
CA MET A 65 -15.37 -10.80 3.57
C MET A 65 -13.95 -11.08 3.05
N GLU A 66 -13.65 -10.70 1.81
CA GLU A 66 -12.30 -10.78 1.27
C GLU A 66 -11.37 -9.87 2.09
N LEU A 67 -11.79 -8.63 2.40
CA LEU A 67 -11.00 -7.76 3.27
C LEU A 67 -10.71 -8.38 4.64
N ALA A 68 -11.66 -9.10 5.23
CA ALA A 68 -11.42 -9.80 6.49
C ALA A 68 -10.40 -10.94 6.37
N GLU A 69 -10.39 -11.65 5.24
CA GLU A 69 -9.42 -12.69 4.89
C GLU A 69 -8.01 -12.09 4.74
N GLU A 70 -7.88 -11.05 3.91
CA GLU A 70 -6.58 -10.40 3.64
C GLU A 70 -5.98 -9.72 4.87
N LEU A 71 -6.82 -9.12 5.73
CA LEU A 71 -6.37 -8.60 7.02
C LEU A 71 -5.88 -9.73 7.94
N GLY A 72 -6.49 -10.91 7.84
CA GLY A 72 -6.02 -12.14 8.49
C GLY A 72 -4.64 -12.55 8.00
N ASP A 73 -4.39 -12.52 6.70
CA ASP A 73 -3.09 -12.88 6.12
C ASP A 73 -2.00 -11.88 6.51
N ILE A 74 -2.31 -10.59 6.60
CA ILE A 74 -1.41 -9.61 7.21
C ILE A 74 -1.10 -9.95 8.68
N LEU A 75 -2.09 -10.40 9.46
CA LEU A 75 -1.85 -10.84 10.84
C LEU A 75 -0.97 -12.10 10.91
N VAL A 76 -1.13 -13.04 9.97
CA VAL A 76 -0.25 -14.22 9.84
C VAL A 76 1.19 -13.78 9.62
N GLN A 77 1.44 -12.80 8.73
CA GLN A 77 2.79 -12.26 8.52
C GLN A 77 3.38 -11.68 9.81
N VAL A 78 2.60 -10.89 10.57
CA VAL A 78 3.05 -10.35 11.87
C VAL A 78 3.41 -11.47 12.85
N ALA A 79 2.57 -12.51 12.94
CA ALA A 79 2.82 -13.67 13.79
C ALA A 79 4.09 -14.44 13.39
N PHE A 80 4.33 -14.64 12.09
CA PHE A 80 5.54 -15.26 11.56
C PHE A 80 6.80 -14.48 11.92
N HIS A 81 6.82 -13.17 11.66
CA HIS A 81 7.95 -12.32 12.03
C HIS A 81 8.19 -12.33 13.54
N ALA A 82 7.14 -12.30 14.35
CA ALA A 82 7.27 -12.38 15.81
C ALA A 82 7.84 -13.74 16.28
N ASP A 83 7.41 -14.85 15.69
CA ASP A 83 7.95 -16.18 16.05
C ASP A 83 9.42 -16.35 15.60
N ILE A 84 9.78 -15.90 14.40
CA ILE A 84 11.19 -15.88 13.92
C ILE A 84 12.07 -15.11 14.92
N ALA A 85 11.65 -13.92 15.32
CA ALA A 85 12.37 -13.07 16.24
C ALA A 85 12.49 -13.70 17.64
N ARG A 86 11.41 -14.33 18.11
CA ARG A 86 11.38 -15.04 19.40
C ARG A 86 12.36 -16.20 19.42
N GLN A 87 12.42 -17.00 18.35
CA GLN A 87 13.40 -18.09 18.21
C GLN A 87 14.85 -17.59 18.18
N ALA A 88 15.07 -16.40 17.60
CA ALA A 88 16.37 -15.73 17.58
C ALA A 88 16.73 -15.01 18.89
N GLY A 89 15.81 -14.95 19.87
CA GLY A 89 16.01 -14.26 21.14
C GLY A 89 16.07 -12.73 21.03
N SER A 90 15.47 -12.13 20.00
CA SER A 90 15.54 -10.69 19.74
C SER A 90 14.32 -9.91 20.27
N PHE A 91 13.10 -10.30 19.88
CA PHE A 91 11.83 -9.76 20.36
C PHE A 91 10.70 -10.78 20.14
N ASP A 92 9.54 -10.56 20.75
CA ASP A 92 8.35 -11.39 20.52
C ASP A 92 7.08 -10.57 20.22
N ILE A 93 5.93 -11.24 20.14
CA ILE A 93 4.66 -10.57 19.85
C ILE A 93 4.25 -9.57 20.94
N ALA A 94 4.61 -9.81 22.21
CA ALA A 94 4.31 -8.90 23.31
C ALA A 94 5.13 -7.61 23.18
N ASP A 95 6.37 -7.70 22.70
CA ASP A 95 7.19 -6.51 22.37
C ASP A 95 6.57 -5.68 21.24
N VAL A 96 6.09 -6.35 20.16
CA VAL A 96 5.41 -5.69 19.03
C VAL A 96 4.17 -4.94 19.53
N LEU A 97 3.30 -5.61 20.29
CA LEU A 97 2.08 -5.04 20.86
C LEU A 97 2.40 -3.88 21.82
N THR A 98 3.42 -4.05 22.67
CA THR A 98 3.87 -3.00 23.60
C THR A 98 4.34 -1.76 22.85
N ALA A 99 5.13 -1.95 21.78
CA ALA A 99 5.66 -0.85 20.98
C ALA A 99 4.56 -0.06 20.27
N ILE A 100 3.59 -0.75 19.64
CA ILE A 100 2.48 -0.06 18.96
C ILE A 100 1.51 0.60 19.95
N ASN A 101 1.17 -0.07 21.06
CA ASN A 101 0.24 0.47 22.05
C ASN A 101 0.80 1.73 22.73
N ARG A 102 2.07 1.70 23.17
CA ARG A 102 2.73 2.90 23.71
C ARG A 102 2.74 4.06 22.71
N LYS A 103 3.00 3.76 21.43
CA LYS A 103 3.02 4.76 20.35
C LYS A 103 1.63 5.35 20.12
N LEU A 104 0.59 4.52 20.05
CA LEU A 104 -0.79 4.96 19.85
C LEU A 104 -1.27 5.82 21.01
N ILE A 105 -1.07 5.39 22.26
CA ILE A 105 -1.44 6.16 23.45
C ILE A 105 -0.74 7.52 23.45
N ARG A 106 0.59 7.54 23.25
CA ARG A 106 1.37 8.78 23.23
C ARG A 106 0.94 9.73 22.11
N ARG A 107 0.60 9.22 20.92
CA ARG A 107 0.21 10.03 19.76
C ARG A 107 -1.25 10.51 19.80
N HIS A 108 -2.05 10.03 20.75
CA HIS A 108 -3.43 10.46 20.93
C HIS A 108 -3.66 11.05 22.32
N PRO A 109 -2.94 12.12 22.69
CA PRO A 109 -3.14 12.76 23.99
C PRO A 109 -4.54 13.33 24.15
N HIS A 110 -5.26 13.61 23.06
CA HIS A 110 -6.65 14.06 23.08
C HIS A 110 -7.66 12.95 23.38
N VAL A 111 -7.25 11.68 23.33
CA VAL A 111 -8.07 10.52 23.72
C VAL A 111 -7.64 9.98 25.09
N PHE A 112 -6.33 9.90 25.34
CA PHE A 112 -5.75 9.21 26.49
C PHE A 112 -5.14 10.12 27.56
N ALA A 113 -5.19 11.45 27.40
CA ALA A 113 -4.63 12.43 28.32
C ALA A 113 -5.36 13.79 28.19
N ASP A 114 -4.70 14.90 28.56
CA ASP A 114 -5.26 16.26 28.55
C ASP A 114 -5.04 17.03 27.23
N GLY A 115 -4.85 16.32 26.10
CA GLY A 115 -4.67 16.94 24.80
C GLY A 115 -5.98 17.47 24.19
N THR A 116 -5.88 18.37 23.22
CA THR A 116 -7.05 18.87 22.46
C THR A 116 -6.84 18.70 20.96
N ALA A 117 -7.89 18.28 20.25
CA ALA A 117 -7.96 18.32 18.80
C ALA A 117 -9.39 18.69 18.37
N SER A 118 -9.54 19.75 17.58
CA SER A 118 -10.81 20.25 17.05
C SER A 118 -11.23 19.53 15.77
N ASP A 119 -10.27 19.02 15.01
CA ASP A 119 -10.49 18.38 13.71
C ASP A 119 -9.31 17.45 13.35
N ALA A 120 -9.50 16.67 12.28
CA ALA A 120 -8.51 15.73 11.77
C ALA A 120 -7.18 16.40 11.38
N ARG A 121 -7.21 17.62 10.81
CA ARG A 121 -6.00 18.36 10.44
C ARG A 121 -5.20 18.75 11.67
N GLN A 122 -5.86 19.10 12.78
CA GLN A 122 -5.18 19.34 14.05
C GLN A 122 -4.58 18.05 14.63
N VAL A 123 -5.26 16.91 14.52
CA VAL A 123 -4.70 15.61 14.92
C VAL A 123 -3.42 15.30 14.15
N GLU A 124 -3.42 15.47 12.83
CA GLU A 124 -2.24 15.25 11.99
C GLU A 124 -1.07 16.16 12.38
N ARG A 125 -1.32 17.47 12.58
CA ARG A 125 -0.28 18.40 13.05
C ARG A 125 0.30 17.98 14.40
N ASN A 126 -0.55 17.54 15.33
CA ASN A 126 -0.11 17.06 16.64
C ASN A 126 0.76 15.78 16.51
N TRP A 127 0.39 14.84 15.64
CA TRP A 127 1.20 13.65 15.38
C TRP A 127 2.58 13.99 14.83
N GLU A 128 2.68 14.95 13.91
CA GLU A 128 3.96 15.36 13.34
C GLU A 128 4.88 16.00 14.40
N GLN A 129 4.34 16.87 15.27
CA GLN A 129 5.09 17.44 16.39
C GLN A 129 5.61 16.37 17.34
N LEU A 130 4.76 15.40 17.71
CA LEU A 130 5.13 14.29 18.57
C LEU A 130 6.18 13.40 17.90
N LYS A 131 6.06 13.10 16.60
CA LYS A 131 7.08 12.38 15.83
C LYS A 131 8.44 13.11 15.85
N ALA A 132 8.45 14.43 15.74
CA ALA A 132 9.68 15.22 15.81
C ALA A 132 10.32 15.16 17.20
N GLU A 133 9.52 15.29 18.26
CA GLU A 133 9.99 15.18 19.64
C GLU A 133 10.54 13.78 19.96
N GLU A 134 9.87 12.72 19.51
CA GLU A 134 10.33 11.33 19.64
C GLU A 134 11.73 11.11 19.06
N ARG A 135 12.02 11.74 17.90
CA ARG A 135 13.34 11.65 17.26
C ARG A 135 14.41 12.40 18.06
N ARG A 136 14.10 13.61 18.54
CA ARG A 136 14.99 14.39 19.41
C ARG A 136 15.36 13.63 20.67
N GLN A 137 14.38 13.03 21.33
CA GLN A 137 14.59 12.21 22.53
C GLN A 137 15.42 10.94 22.27
N ALA A 138 15.30 10.36 21.06
CA ALA A 138 16.11 9.22 20.65
C ALA A 138 17.55 9.59 20.22
N GLY A 139 17.97 10.86 20.37
CA GLY A 139 19.30 11.33 19.99
C GLY A 139 19.57 11.25 18.48
N LYS A 140 18.53 11.14 17.66
CA LYS A 140 18.65 11.12 16.20
C LYS A 140 18.75 12.57 15.70
N PRO A 141 19.72 12.90 14.83
CA PRO A 141 19.80 14.24 14.24
C PRO A 141 18.50 14.58 13.53
N ASP A 142 18.15 15.87 13.46
CA ASP A 142 17.01 16.29 12.67
C ASP A 142 17.36 15.98 11.20
N PRO A 143 16.72 14.98 10.58
CA PRO A 143 17.03 14.64 9.21
C PRO A 143 16.62 15.82 8.33
N SER A 144 17.23 15.99 7.15
CA SER A 144 16.59 16.79 6.10
C SER A 144 15.13 16.39 6.01
N ALA A 145 14.25 17.33 5.67
CA ALA A 145 12.85 17.02 5.38
C ALA A 145 12.71 15.80 4.43
N MET A 146 13.72 15.57 3.59
CA MET A 146 13.77 14.46 2.62
C MET A 146 14.32 13.15 3.19
N ASP A 147 15.20 13.16 4.20
CA ASP A 147 15.89 11.95 4.69
C ASP A 147 14.96 10.94 5.39
N SER A 148 13.74 11.34 5.70
CA SER A 148 12.74 10.44 6.30
C SER A 148 11.71 9.89 5.30
N VAL A 149 11.89 10.13 4.00
CA VAL A 149 11.11 9.45 2.95
C VAL A 149 11.72 8.06 2.77
N PRO A 150 11.00 6.96 3.09
CA PRO A 150 11.57 5.63 2.91
C PRO A 150 11.91 5.36 1.45
N VAL A 151 13.15 4.97 1.19
CA VAL A 151 13.63 4.61 -0.16
C VAL A 151 12.93 3.39 -0.76
N THR A 152 12.20 2.64 0.07
CA THR A 152 11.47 1.44 -0.32
C THR A 152 10.06 1.71 -0.83
N LEU A 153 9.59 2.97 -0.77
CA LEU A 153 8.26 3.31 -1.27
C LEU A 153 8.19 3.20 -2.79
N PRO A 154 7.02 2.83 -3.36
CA PRO A 154 6.74 3.03 -4.77
C PRO A 154 6.98 4.48 -5.19
N ALA A 155 7.39 4.68 -6.43
CA ALA A 155 7.88 5.97 -6.91
C ALA A 155 6.82 7.09 -6.79
N LEU A 156 5.54 6.82 -7.05
CA LEU A 156 4.50 7.85 -6.97
C LEU A 156 4.20 8.22 -5.51
N THR A 157 4.12 7.22 -4.62
CA THR A 157 3.97 7.45 -3.17
C THR A 157 5.16 8.23 -2.60
N ALA A 158 6.38 7.90 -3.03
CA ALA A 158 7.59 8.62 -2.63
C ALA A 158 7.55 10.07 -3.11
N ALA A 159 7.23 10.31 -4.39
CA ALA A 159 7.11 11.64 -4.97
C ALA A 159 6.06 12.49 -4.23
N GLN A 160 4.88 11.90 -3.95
CA GLN A 160 3.82 12.60 -3.24
C GLN A 160 4.25 13.00 -1.83
N LEU A 161 4.92 12.09 -1.10
CA LEU A 161 5.45 12.37 0.24
C LEU A 161 6.57 13.43 0.23
N ILE A 162 7.43 13.43 -0.79
CA ILE A 162 8.46 14.47 -1.00
C ILE A 162 7.79 15.83 -1.15
N GLN A 163 6.76 15.92 -2.00
CA GLN A 163 6.04 17.16 -2.28
C GLN A 163 5.25 17.66 -1.06
N ASP A 164 4.55 16.76 -0.36
CA ASP A 164 3.86 17.08 0.90
C ASP A 164 4.80 17.70 1.93
N ARG A 165 6.06 17.26 1.96
CA ARG A 165 7.05 17.81 2.87
C ARG A 165 7.62 19.12 2.39
N ALA A 166 7.94 19.24 1.10
CA ALA A 166 8.40 20.49 0.53
C ALA A 166 7.36 21.62 0.78
N ALA A 167 6.08 21.32 0.58
CA ALA A 167 4.97 22.24 0.82
C ALA A 167 4.91 22.74 2.27
N ARG A 168 5.20 21.88 3.26
CA ARG A 168 5.24 22.28 4.68
C ARG A 168 6.30 23.32 5.00
N PHE A 169 7.36 23.38 4.22
CA PHE A 169 8.41 24.40 4.35
C PHE A 169 8.18 25.62 3.45
N GLY A 170 6.96 25.77 2.91
CA GLY A 170 6.59 26.88 2.04
C GLY A 170 7.08 26.74 0.60
N PHE A 171 7.53 25.55 0.21
CA PHE A 171 7.87 25.24 -1.18
C PHE A 171 6.65 24.58 -1.85
N ASP A 172 5.64 25.40 -2.13
CA ASP A 172 4.41 25.02 -2.84
C ASP A 172 3.93 26.21 -3.68
N TRP A 173 2.98 25.96 -4.56
CA TRP A 173 2.30 26.98 -5.35
C TRP A 173 1.19 27.63 -4.52
N ASP A 174 0.78 28.85 -4.87
CA ASP A 174 -0.34 29.51 -4.19
C ASP A 174 -1.70 28.98 -4.71
N GLU A 175 -1.74 28.54 -5.97
CA GLU A 175 -2.95 28.10 -6.67
C GLU A 175 -2.63 26.91 -7.61
N VAL A 176 -3.65 26.09 -7.88
CA VAL A 176 -3.52 24.88 -8.72
C VAL A 176 -3.11 25.19 -10.17
N ASP A 177 -3.43 26.39 -10.68
CA ASP A 177 -3.07 26.82 -12.04
C ASP A 177 -1.55 26.78 -12.25
N GLY A 178 -0.76 27.12 -11.23
CA GLY A 178 0.70 27.03 -11.32
C GLY A 178 1.22 25.60 -11.47
N VAL A 179 0.47 24.60 -11.00
CA VAL A 179 0.81 23.17 -11.20
C VAL A 179 0.46 22.74 -12.62
N LEU A 180 -0.68 23.20 -13.16
CA LEU A 180 -1.08 22.91 -14.55
C LEU A 180 -0.15 23.57 -15.57
N ASP A 181 0.30 24.79 -15.29
CA ASP A 181 1.32 25.48 -16.08
C ASP A 181 2.63 24.70 -16.05
N LYS A 182 3.04 24.20 -14.88
CA LYS A 182 4.24 23.36 -14.75
C LYS A 182 4.13 22.08 -15.59
N ILE A 183 3.00 21.37 -15.55
CA ILE A 183 2.77 20.19 -16.42
C ILE A 183 2.92 20.55 -17.90
N SER A 184 2.41 21.71 -18.31
CA SER A 184 2.51 22.16 -19.70
C SER A 184 3.95 22.50 -20.11
N GLU A 185 4.73 23.06 -19.18
CA GLU A 185 6.17 23.29 -19.32
C GLU A 185 6.93 21.98 -19.51
N GLU A 186 6.77 21.00 -18.62
CA GLU A 186 7.46 19.70 -18.70
C GLU A 186 7.15 18.95 -20.02
N ILE A 187 5.89 19.04 -20.50
CA ILE A 187 5.51 18.47 -21.81
C ILE A 187 6.24 19.18 -22.96
N ALA A 188 6.44 20.50 -22.87
CA ALA A 188 7.17 21.25 -23.87
C ALA A 188 8.68 20.91 -23.85
N GLU A 189 9.27 20.74 -22.66
CA GLU A 189 10.66 20.33 -22.48
C GLU A 189 10.89 18.91 -23.02
N PHE A 190 10.02 17.95 -22.68
CA PHE A 190 10.04 16.61 -23.25
C PHE A 190 9.96 16.59 -24.79
N ARG A 191 9.17 17.49 -25.39
CA ARG A 191 9.08 17.62 -26.86
C ARG A 191 10.35 18.22 -27.47
N ALA A 192 11.05 19.07 -26.74
CA ALA A 192 12.29 19.70 -27.18
C ALA A 192 13.52 18.79 -26.98
N ALA A 193 13.43 17.79 -26.11
CA ALA A 193 14.48 16.83 -25.80
C ALA A 193 14.99 16.09 -27.05
N LYS A 194 16.31 16.10 -27.23
CA LYS A 194 16.99 15.60 -28.43
C LYS A 194 17.62 14.23 -28.22
N THR A 195 17.96 13.91 -26.97
CA THR A 195 18.58 12.64 -26.60
C THR A 195 17.60 11.76 -25.83
N GLU A 196 17.92 10.46 -25.75
CA GLU A 196 17.14 9.52 -24.94
C GLU A 196 17.25 9.82 -23.44
N SER A 197 18.43 10.26 -22.98
CA SER A 197 18.63 10.65 -21.58
C SER A 197 17.76 11.85 -21.22
N GLU A 198 17.81 12.92 -22.03
CA GLU A 198 16.96 14.10 -21.81
C GLU A 198 15.48 13.68 -21.79
N ARG A 199 15.02 12.87 -22.75
CA ARG A 199 13.62 12.39 -22.73
C ARG A 199 13.26 11.62 -21.46
N ALA A 200 14.17 10.83 -20.91
CA ALA A 200 13.92 10.08 -19.69
C ALA A 200 13.80 11.01 -18.47
N ASP A 201 14.68 12.02 -18.38
CA ASP A 201 14.66 13.03 -17.33
C ASP A 201 13.35 13.84 -17.38
N GLU A 202 13.02 14.42 -18.54
CA GLU A 202 11.80 15.21 -18.74
C GLU A 202 10.53 14.36 -18.51
N PHE A 203 10.53 13.07 -18.88
CA PHE A 203 9.39 12.19 -18.60
C PHE A 203 9.22 11.93 -17.09
N GLY A 204 10.33 11.84 -16.35
CA GLY A 204 10.34 11.78 -14.90
C GLY A 204 9.71 13.04 -14.29
N ASP A 205 10.05 14.22 -14.81
CA ASP A 205 9.51 15.49 -14.34
C ASP A 205 8.02 15.66 -14.68
N ILE A 206 7.56 15.17 -15.85
CA ILE A 206 6.13 15.05 -16.16
C ILE A 206 5.42 14.20 -15.09
N LEU A 207 5.94 13.02 -14.76
CA LEU A 207 5.35 12.15 -13.73
C LEU A 207 5.32 12.85 -12.37
N PHE A 208 6.41 13.54 -12.00
CA PHE A 208 6.49 14.29 -10.75
C PHE A 208 5.46 15.42 -10.70
N ALA A 209 5.30 16.18 -11.79
CA ALA A 209 4.30 17.24 -11.90
C ALA A 209 2.86 16.71 -11.85
N LEU A 210 2.58 15.55 -12.45
CA LEU A 210 1.27 14.87 -12.35
C LEU A 210 0.97 14.40 -10.93
N VAL A 211 1.97 13.90 -10.19
CA VAL A 211 1.81 13.57 -8.76
C VAL A 211 1.49 14.83 -7.95
N ASN A 212 2.08 15.97 -8.31
CA ASN A 212 1.77 17.24 -7.64
C ASN A 212 0.33 17.68 -7.87
N LEU A 213 -0.19 17.51 -9.10
CA LEU A 213 -1.59 17.75 -9.40
C LEU A 213 -2.52 16.81 -8.61
N ALA A 214 -2.16 15.53 -8.50
CA ALA A 214 -2.91 14.57 -7.69
C ALA A 214 -2.96 15.02 -6.21
N ARG A 215 -1.81 15.42 -5.64
CA ARG A 215 -1.72 15.96 -4.28
C ARG A 215 -2.63 17.17 -4.06
N TRP A 216 -2.59 18.16 -4.96
CA TRP A 216 -3.48 19.33 -4.91
C TRP A 216 -4.96 18.97 -5.03
N SER A 217 -5.27 17.89 -5.75
CA SER A 217 -6.63 17.39 -5.92
C SER A 217 -7.11 16.48 -4.78
N GLY A 218 -6.27 16.23 -3.76
CA GLY A 218 -6.58 15.29 -2.68
C GLY A 218 -6.62 13.82 -3.15
N VAL A 219 -5.99 13.51 -4.28
CA VAL A 219 -5.91 12.17 -4.87
C VAL A 219 -4.58 11.53 -4.49
N HIS A 220 -4.61 10.27 -4.03
CA HIS A 220 -3.41 9.48 -3.84
C HIS A 220 -2.94 8.90 -5.19
N ALA A 221 -1.78 9.34 -5.66
CA ALA A 221 -1.35 9.12 -7.04
C ALA A 221 -1.11 7.63 -7.35
N GLU A 222 -0.49 6.89 -6.44
CA GLU A 222 -0.23 5.46 -6.58
C GLU A 222 -1.54 4.66 -6.68
N ASP A 223 -2.52 4.97 -5.82
CA ASP A 223 -3.82 4.28 -5.86
C ASP A 223 -4.61 4.62 -7.12
N ALA A 224 -4.60 5.89 -7.55
CA ALA A 224 -5.26 6.31 -8.77
C ALA A 224 -4.74 5.54 -9.99
N LEU A 225 -3.42 5.34 -10.08
CA LEU A 225 -2.81 4.55 -11.15
C LEU A 225 -3.13 3.05 -10.99
N ARG A 226 -3.02 2.50 -9.78
CA ARG A 226 -3.35 1.11 -9.47
C ARG A 226 -4.78 0.75 -9.88
N GLN A 227 -5.75 1.58 -9.53
CA GLN A 227 -7.15 1.43 -9.94
C GLN A 227 -7.32 1.57 -11.47
N SER A 228 -6.59 2.49 -12.11
CA SER A 228 -6.62 2.63 -13.57
C SER A 228 -6.11 1.38 -14.29
N ASN A 229 -5.03 0.77 -13.78
CA ASN A 229 -4.50 -0.49 -14.28
C ASN A 229 -5.52 -1.63 -14.11
N GLY A 230 -6.19 -1.68 -12.95
CA GLY A 230 -7.30 -2.62 -12.70
C GLY A 230 -8.43 -2.50 -13.72
N ARG A 231 -8.92 -1.27 -13.96
CA ARG A 231 -9.95 -1.00 -14.99
C ARG A 231 -9.49 -1.42 -16.39
N PHE A 232 -8.26 -1.11 -16.77
CA PHE A 232 -7.71 -1.53 -18.06
C PHE A 232 -7.71 -3.05 -18.20
N ARG A 233 -7.18 -3.77 -17.19
CA ARG A 233 -7.13 -5.24 -17.14
C ARG A 233 -8.51 -5.86 -17.28
N ASN A 234 -9.49 -5.35 -16.53
CA ASN A 234 -10.85 -5.86 -16.54
C ASN A 234 -11.55 -5.63 -17.90
N ARG A 235 -11.37 -4.45 -18.49
CA ARG A 235 -11.88 -4.16 -19.84
C ARG A 235 -11.23 -5.04 -20.89
N TYR A 236 -9.92 -5.22 -20.85
CA TYR A 236 -9.20 -6.08 -21.80
C TYR A 236 -9.69 -7.54 -21.73
N ARG A 237 -9.82 -8.11 -20.52
CA ARG A 237 -10.41 -9.45 -20.31
C ARG A 237 -11.83 -9.55 -20.85
N THR A 238 -12.62 -8.50 -20.67
CA THR A 238 -13.99 -8.43 -21.21
C THR A 238 -14.00 -8.43 -22.73
N MET A 239 -13.08 -7.70 -23.37
CA MET A 239 -12.94 -7.71 -24.83
C MET A 239 -12.56 -9.10 -25.34
N GLU A 240 -11.62 -9.80 -24.71
CA GLU A 240 -11.24 -11.18 -25.07
C GLU A 240 -12.42 -12.15 -24.92
N ARG A 241 -13.23 -11.99 -23.87
CA ARG A 241 -14.45 -12.78 -23.67
C ARG A 241 -15.47 -12.51 -24.78
N LEU A 242 -15.76 -11.24 -25.07
CA LEU A 242 -16.70 -10.86 -26.12
C LEU A 242 -16.26 -11.34 -27.52
N ALA A 243 -14.96 -11.22 -27.84
CA ALA A 243 -14.41 -11.73 -29.09
C ALA A 243 -14.61 -13.25 -29.22
N ARG A 244 -14.29 -13.99 -28.15
CA ARG A 244 -14.47 -15.45 -28.09
C ARG A 244 -15.92 -15.87 -28.24
N GLU A 245 -16.85 -15.18 -27.58
CA GLU A 245 -18.29 -15.42 -27.71
C GLU A 245 -18.79 -15.20 -29.14
N ARG A 246 -18.15 -14.31 -29.88
CA ARG A 246 -18.43 -14.02 -31.30
C ARG A 246 -17.68 -14.94 -32.27
N GLY A 247 -16.89 -15.89 -31.76
CA GLY A 247 -16.04 -16.76 -32.59
C GLY A 247 -14.91 -16.00 -33.30
N LEU A 248 -14.53 -14.83 -32.79
CA LEU A 248 -13.43 -14.01 -33.32
C LEU A 248 -12.13 -14.34 -32.60
N GLU A 249 -11.03 -14.32 -33.36
CA GLU A 249 -9.68 -14.43 -32.82
C GLU A 249 -9.16 -13.03 -32.47
N PHE A 250 -9.10 -12.71 -31.18
CA PHE A 250 -8.84 -11.37 -30.69
C PHE A 250 -7.49 -10.79 -31.15
N SER A 251 -6.44 -11.60 -31.24
CA SER A 251 -5.11 -11.10 -31.57
C SER A 251 -5.00 -10.61 -33.02
N ALA A 252 -5.69 -11.26 -33.96
CA ALA A 252 -5.76 -10.93 -35.38
C ALA A 252 -6.78 -9.83 -35.72
N MET A 253 -7.59 -9.37 -34.77
CA MET A 253 -8.51 -8.25 -35.01
C MET A 253 -7.75 -6.94 -35.28
N ALA A 254 -8.31 -6.14 -36.19
CA ALA A 254 -7.83 -4.77 -36.44
C ALA A 254 -8.03 -3.88 -35.21
N LEU A 255 -7.28 -2.78 -35.12
CA LEU A 255 -7.37 -1.87 -33.98
C LEU A 255 -8.76 -1.25 -33.86
N GLU A 256 -9.40 -0.96 -34.98
CA GLU A 256 -10.75 -0.38 -35.06
C GLU A 256 -11.79 -1.33 -34.44
N ASP A 257 -11.68 -2.64 -34.73
CA ASP A 257 -12.58 -3.65 -34.16
C ASP A 257 -12.30 -3.88 -32.66
N LYS A 258 -11.03 -3.80 -32.25
CA LYS A 258 -10.64 -3.83 -30.83
C LYS A 258 -11.18 -2.60 -30.10
N GLU A 259 -11.14 -1.41 -30.70
CA GLU A 259 -11.72 -0.21 -30.09
C GLU A 259 -13.24 -0.32 -29.93
N ALA A 260 -13.94 -0.92 -30.90
CA ALA A 260 -15.37 -1.22 -30.75
C ALA A 260 -15.63 -2.12 -29.54
N LEU A 261 -14.88 -3.23 -29.39
CA LEU A 261 -14.96 -4.10 -28.22
C LEU A 261 -14.62 -3.37 -26.91
N TRP A 262 -13.68 -2.43 -26.92
CA TRP A 262 -13.31 -1.63 -25.75
C TRP A 262 -14.47 -0.74 -25.28
N GLN A 263 -15.16 -0.08 -26.22
CA GLN A 263 -16.34 0.74 -25.89
C GLN A 263 -17.49 -0.12 -25.33
N GLU A 264 -17.67 -1.33 -25.86
CA GLU A 264 -18.63 -2.31 -25.31
C GLU A 264 -18.23 -2.76 -23.90
N ALA A 265 -16.96 -3.08 -23.66
CA ALA A 265 -16.45 -3.44 -22.34
C ALA A 265 -16.69 -2.32 -21.31
N LYS A 266 -16.49 -1.05 -21.69
CA LYS A 266 -16.84 0.12 -20.87
C LYS A 266 -18.33 0.22 -20.56
N ALA A 267 -19.21 -0.21 -21.46
CA ALA A 267 -20.66 -0.19 -21.24
C ALA A 267 -21.08 -1.29 -20.25
N VAL A 268 -20.50 -2.49 -20.37
CA VAL A 268 -20.72 -3.61 -19.43
C VAL A 268 -20.29 -3.23 -18.01
N GLU A 269 -19.09 -2.68 -17.85
CA GLU A 269 -18.55 -2.22 -16.56
C GLU A 269 -19.47 -1.18 -15.89
N ARG A 270 -19.92 -0.16 -16.63
CA ARG A 270 -20.83 0.87 -16.10
C ARG A 270 -22.20 0.32 -15.69
N SER A 271 -22.69 -0.68 -16.40
CA SER A 271 -23.98 -1.31 -16.08
C SER A 271 -23.90 -2.16 -14.81
N ALA A 272 -22.76 -2.80 -14.56
CA ALA A 272 -22.52 -3.58 -13.34
C ALA A 272 -22.39 -2.70 -12.08
N ILE A 273 -21.91 -1.46 -12.22
CA ILE A 273 -21.81 -0.48 -11.11
C ILE A 273 -23.18 0.16 -10.78
N SER A 274 -24.10 0.17 -11.73
CA SER A 274 -25.39 0.87 -11.60
C SER A 274 -26.56 0.00 -11.15
N GLY A 275 -26.35 -1.31 -10.95
CA GLY A 275 -27.38 -2.30 -10.61
C GLY A 275 -27.02 -3.05 -9.35
#